data_AF-A0A9E5VMQ3-F1
#
_entry.id   AF-A0A9E5VMQ3-F1
#
_cell.length_a   1.000
_cell.length_b   1.000
_cell.length_c   1.000
_cell.angle_alpha   90.00
_cell.angle_beta   90.00
_cell.angle_gamma   90.00
#
_symmetry.space_group_name_H-M   'P 1'
#
loop_
_entity.id
_entity.type
_entity.pdbx_description
1 polymer ?
#
loop_
_entity_poly.entity_id
_entity_poly.type
_entity_poly.pdbx_seq_one_letter_code
_entity_poly.pdbx_strand_id
1 'polypeptide(L)'
;MFTVVVISIAFVVLVVIVQLISGIVSGNVEYPSFISPLNILNILMQVAGTGILVMGMTAIMIAGGIDLSVGMLVSMIGIFVAKSIKDWGIDVVPAIILAI
;
A
#
# COMPACT_ATOMS: atom_id res chain seq x y z
N MET A 1 -19.67 -4.80 2.63
CA MET A 1 -19.41 -4.76 1.17
C MET A 1 -19.91 -3.46 0.55
N PHE A 2 -21.20 -3.10 0.68
CA PHE A 2 -21.75 -1.85 0.15
C PHE A 2 -21.01 -0.59 0.63
N THR A 3 -20.72 -0.49 1.93
CA THR A 3 -19.99 0.65 2.52
C THR A 3 -18.58 0.83 1.96
N VAL A 4 -17.84 -0.26 1.75
CA VAL A 4 -16.47 -0.24 1.20
C VAL A 4 -16.48 0.27 -0.24
N VAL A 5 -17.43 -0.20 -1.05
CA VAL A 5 -17.58 0.23 -2.45
C VAL A 5 -17.95 1.71 -2.53
N VAL A 6 -18.86 2.18 -1.68
CA VAL A 6 -19.24 3.60 -1.63
C VAL A 6 -18.06 4.47 -1.22
N ILE A 7 -17.32 4.07 -0.19
CA ILE A 7 -16.14 4.83 0.29
C ILE A 7 -15.06 4.87 -0.78
N SER A 8 -14.75 3.76 -1.45
CA SER A 8 -13.72 3.74 -2.49
C SER A 8 -14.11 4.58 -3.71
N ILE A 9 -15.35 4.51 -4.18
CA ILE A 9 -15.83 5.36 -5.27
C ILE A 9 -15.78 6.83 -4.86
N ALA A 10 -16.28 7.19 -3.67
CA ALA A 10 -16.26 8.56 -3.17
C ALA A 10 -14.83 9.10 -3.07
N PHE A 11 -13.88 8.29 -2.59
CA PHE A 11 -12.46 8.65 -2.52
C PHE A 11 -11.87 8.93 -3.90
N VAL A 12 -12.07 8.03 -4.87
CA VAL A 12 -11.55 8.20 -6.25
C VAL A 12 -12.11 9.48 -6.88
N VAL A 13 -13.42 9.70 -6.75
CA VAL A 13 -14.08 10.91 -7.28
C VAL A 13 -13.51 12.17 -6.64
N LEU A 14 -13.34 12.18 -5.31
CA LEU A 14 -12.75 13.31 -4.58
C LEU A 14 -11.34 13.63 -5.07
N VAL A 15 -10.46 12.62 -5.17
CA VAL A 15 -9.07 12.80 -5.62
C VAL A 15 -9.02 13.35 -7.04
N VAL A 16 -9.85 12.83 -7.95
CA VAL A 16 -9.91 13.31 -9.33
C VAL A 16 -10.40 14.76 -9.41
N ILE A 17 -11.43 15.14 -8.64
CA ILE A 17 -11.91 16.53 -8.58
C ILE A 17 -10.80 17.47 -8.08
N VAL A 18 -10.11 17.09 -7.00
CA VAL A 18 -9.00 17.89 -6.46
C VAL A 18 -7.88 18.06 -7.49
N GLN A 19 -7.54 17.00 -8.22
CA GLN A 19 -6.52 17.05 -9.28
C GLN A 19 -6.95 17.98 -10.42
N LEU A 20 -8.20 17.91 -10.88
CA LEU A 20 -8.72 18.80 -11.92
C LEU A 20 -8.71 20.27 -11.48
N ILE A 21 -9.14 20.56 -10.25
CA ILE A 21 -9.09 21.93 -9.69
C ILE A 21 -7.63 22.41 -9.63
N SER A 22 -6.71 21.58 -9.15
CA SER A 22 -5.29 21.94 -9.08
C SER A 22 -4.68 22.22 -10.45
N GLY A 23 -5.07 21.48 -11.49
CA GLY A 23 -4.62 21.70 -12.87
C GLY A 23 -5.15 23.00 -13.47
N ILE A 24 -6.42 23.34 -13.21
CA ILE A 24 -7.02 24.61 -13.65
C ILE A 24 -6.31 25.80 -12.98
N VAL A 25 -6.06 25.72 -11.66
CA VAL A 25 -5.42 26.81 -10.90
C VAL A 25 -3.95 27.02 -11.33
N SER A 26 -3.23 25.95 -11.66
CA SER A 26 -1.84 26.01 -12.10
C SER A 26 -1.65 26.31 -13.59
N GLY A 27 -2.74 26.45 -14.35
CA GLY A 27 -2.71 26.75 -15.79
C GLY A 27 -2.31 25.58 -16.69
N ASN A 28 -2.04 24.41 -16.12
CA ASN A 28 -1.71 23.18 -16.85
C ASN A 28 -2.87 22.19 -16.67
N VAL A 29 -3.76 22.14 -17.67
CA VAL A 29 -4.85 21.15 -17.69
C VAL A 29 -4.27 19.80 -18.08
N GLU A 30 -3.70 19.11 -17.11
CA GLU A 30 -3.22 17.73 -17.26
C GLU A 30 -4.33 16.74 -16.91
N TYR A 31 -4.31 15.57 -17.55
CA TYR A 31 -5.19 14.45 -17.20
C TYR A 31 -4.95 14.03 -15.74
N PRO A 32 -5.99 13.64 -14.99
CA PRO A 32 -5.84 13.24 -13.60
C PRO A 32 -4.87 12.07 -13.47
N SER A 33 -3.73 12.32 -12.83
CA SER A 33 -2.64 11.36 -12.65
C SER A 33 -3.09 10.09 -11.92
N PHE A 34 -4.16 10.19 -11.11
CA PHE A 34 -4.73 9.05 -10.41
C PHE A 34 -5.20 7.94 -11.36
N ILE A 35 -5.81 8.29 -12.50
CA ILE A 35 -6.35 7.32 -13.48
C ILE A 35 -5.30 7.01 -14.57
N SER A 36 -4.08 7.53 -14.46
CA SER A 36 -3.00 7.19 -15.38
C SER A 36 -2.71 5.68 -15.37
N PRO A 37 -2.49 5.03 -16.52
CA PRO A 37 -2.14 3.61 -16.59
C PRO A 37 -0.97 3.23 -15.69
N LEU A 38 0.05 4.11 -15.58
CA LEU A 38 1.20 3.89 -14.71
C LEU A 38 0.81 3.89 -13.23
N ASN A 39 -0.06 4.82 -12.82
CA ASN A 39 -0.50 4.89 -11.43
C ASN A 39 -1.38 3.69 -11.06
N ILE A 40 -2.27 3.27 -11.97
CA ILE A 40 -3.08 2.06 -11.79
C ILE A 40 -2.17 0.83 -11.67
N LEU A 41 -1.17 0.69 -12.54
CA LEU A 41 -0.20 -0.41 -12.47
C LEU A 41 0.57 -0.39 -11.15
N ASN A 42 1.02 0.78 -10.67
CA ASN A 42 1.70 0.90 -9.39
C ASN A 42 0.83 0.45 -8.21
N ILE A 43 -0.45 0.86 -8.19
CA ILE A 43 -1.41 0.44 -7.17
C ILE A 43 -1.64 -1.08 -7.24
N LEU A 44 -1.85 -1.63 -8.44
CA LEU A 44 -2.05 -3.06 -8.64
C LEU A 44 -0.83 -3.87 -8.19
N MET A 45 0.39 -3.42 -8.51
CA MET A 45 1.62 -4.08 -8.07
C MET A 45 1.80 -4.00 -6.55
N GLN A 46 1.45 -2.87 -5.93
CA GLN A 46 1.52 -2.71 -4.47
C GLN A 46 0.56 -3.66 -3.76
N VAL A 47 -0.67 -3.79 -4.26
CA VAL A 47 -1.69 -4.68 -3.66
C VAL A 47 -1.39 -6.16 -3.96
N ALA A 48 -0.78 -6.48 -5.12
CA ALA A 48 -0.46 -7.85 -5.51
C ALA A 48 0.35 -8.61 -4.45
N GLY A 49 1.36 -7.97 -3.84
CA GLY A 49 2.16 -8.58 -2.78
C GLY A 49 1.32 -9.00 -1.58
N THR A 50 0.42 -8.14 -1.12
CA THR A 50 -0.51 -8.45 -0.02
C THR A 50 -1.52 -9.54 -0.41
N GLY A 51 -1.99 -9.55 -1.67
CA GLY A 51 -2.89 -10.58 -2.17
C GLY A 51 -2.26 -11.98 -2.17
N ILE A 52 -1.02 -12.10 -2.64
CA ILE A 52 -0.27 -13.36 -2.63
C ILE A 52 -0.07 -13.87 -1.20
N LEU A 53 0.29 -12.98 -0.27
CA LEU A 53 0.45 -13.32 1.15
C LEU A 53 -0.83 -13.90 1.75
N VAL A 54 -1.97 -13.24 1.55
CA VAL A 54 -3.26 -13.67 2.12
C VAL A 54 -3.72 -15.01 1.52
N MET A 55 -3.41 -15.29 0.24
CA MET A 55 -3.69 -16.61 -0.35
C MET A 55 -2.97 -17.74 0.41
N GLY A 56 -1.70 -17.54 0.77
CA GLY A 56 -0.94 -18.50 1.58
C GLY A 56 -1.49 -18.67 3.01
N MET A 57 -1.81 -17.56 3.69
CA MET A 57 -2.38 -17.60 5.04
C MET A 57 -3.74 -18.32 5.07
N THR A 58 -4.55 -18.19 4.01
CA THR A 58 -5.86 -18.86 3.91
C THR A 58 -5.71 -20.38 3.87
N ALA A 59 -4.75 -20.91 3.12
CA ALA A 59 -4.48 -22.35 3.06
C ALA A 59 -4.08 -22.91 4.43
N ILE A 60 -3.28 -22.17 5.20
CA ILE A 60 -2.84 -22.60 6.54
C ILE A 60 -4.01 -22.55 7.55
N MET A 61 -4.84 -21.51 7.49
CA MET A 61 -6.06 -21.41 8.31
C MET A 61 -7.01 -22.60 8.08
N ILE A 62 -7.19 -23.04 6.83
CA ILE A 62 -8.02 -24.20 6.50
C ILE A 62 -7.41 -25.50 7.04
N ALA A 63 -6.08 -25.63 7.05
CA ALA A 63 -5.37 -26.78 7.62
C ALA A 63 -5.46 -26.88 9.15
N GLY A 64 -6.20 -25.99 9.82
CA GLY A 64 -6.35 -25.96 11.28
C GLY A 64 -5.21 -25.26 12.01
N GLY A 65 -4.25 -24.67 11.28
CA GLY A 65 -3.22 -23.81 11.83
C GLY A 65 -3.68 -22.36 11.85
N ILE A 66 -3.78 -21.73 13.03
CA ILE A 66 -3.91 -20.27 13.12
C ILE A 66 -2.50 -19.69 12.97
N ASP A 67 -1.91 -19.80 11.78
CA ASP A 67 -0.57 -19.29 11.55
C ASP A 67 -0.61 -17.80 11.22
N LEU A 68 -0.76 -17.00 12.29
CA LEU A 68 -0.66 -15.55 12.23
C LEU A 68 0.81 -15.08 12.12
N SER A 69 1.80 -15.98 12.12
CA SER A 69 3.22 -15.63 12.20
C SER A 69 3.68 -14.76 11.04
N VAL A 70 3.15 -14.97 9.84
CA VAL A 70 3.50 -14.18 8.65
C VAL A 70 3.07 -12.72 8.80
N GLY A 71 1.90 -12.46 9.38
CA GLY A 71 1.43 -11.10 9.67
C GLY A 71 2.27 -10.40 10.75
N MET A 72 2.66 -11.14 11.79
CA MET A 72 3.53 -10.64 12.86
C MET A 72 4.94 -10.32 12.35
N LEU A 73 5.53 -11.20 11.53
CA LEU A 73 6.86 -11.01 10.95
C LEU A 73 6.90 -9.79 10.04
N VAL A 74 5.96 -9.66 9.10
CA VAL A 74 5.90 -8.49 8.20
C VAL A 74 5.76 -7.19 8.99
N SER A 75 4.92 -7.18 10.05
CA SER A 75 4.76 -6.02 10.94
C SER A 75 6.03 -5.72 11.72
N MET A 76 6.71 -6.74 12.26
CA MET A 76 7.95 -6.60 13.01
C MET A 76 9.06 -6.01 12.14
N ILE A 77 9.25 -6.55 10.94
CA ILE A 77 10.24 -6.06 9.97
C ILE A 77 9.97 -4.60 9.62
N GLY A 78 8.71 -4.25 9.32
CA GLY A 78 8.34 -2.87 9.00
C GLY A 78 8.62 -1.88 10.14
N ILE A 79 8.25 -2.24 11.37
CA ILE A 79 8.51 -1.41 12.56
C ILE A 79 10.02 -1.30 12.82
N PHE A 80 10.77 -2.40 12.70
CA PHE A 80 12.21 -2.42 12.92
C PHE A 80 12.95 -1.54 11.92
N VAL A 81 12.63 -1.64 10.63
CA VAL A 81 13.21 -0.77 9.58
C VAL A 81 12.88 0.70 9.85
N ALA A 82 11.61 1.02 10.13
CA ALA A 82 11.19 2.38 10.42
C ALA A 82 11.92 2.97 11.65
N LYS A 83 12.08 2.15 12.70
CA LYS A 83 12.79 2.55 13.92
C LYS A 83 14.29 2.69 13.71
N SER A 84 14.90 1.80 12.93
CA SER A 84 16.32 1.85 12.58
C SER A 84 16.66 3.13 11.80
N ILE A 85 15.80 3.51 10.85
CA ILE A 85 15.99 4.74 10.08
C ILE A 85 15.76 5.97 10.96
N LYS A 86 14.65 6.00 11.72
CA LYS A 86 14.23 7.18 12.48
C LYS A 86 15.05 7.42 13.75
N ASP A 87 15.24 6.39 14.56
CA ASP A 87 15.80 6.51 15.92
C ASP A 87 17.30 6.18 15.94
N TRP A 88 17.79 5.30 15.06
CA TRP A 88 19.20 4.90 15.00
C TRP A 88 19.99 5.59 13.89
N GLY A 89 19.31 6.33 13.00
CA GLY A 89 19.94 7.08 11.90
C GLY A 89 20.60 6.18 10.85
N ILE A 90 20.18 4.91 10.74
CA ILE A 90 20.72 3.96 9.78
C ILE A 90 20.07 4.21 8.41
N ASP A 91 20.89 4.30 7.36
CA ASP A 91 20.41 4.44 5.98
C ASP A 91 19.50 3.26 5.55
N VAL A 92 18.64 3.51 4.55
CA VAL A 92 17.58 2.58 4.12
C VAL A 92 18.12 1.18 3.80
N VAL A 93 19.22 1.09 3.05
CA VAL A 93 19.79 -0.20 2.61
C VAL A 93 20.28 -1.05 3.79
N PRO A 94 21.15 -0.56 4.69
CA PRO A 94 21.57 -1.32 5.86
C PRO A 94 20.44 -1.63 6.83
N ALA A 95 19.45 -0.74 6.97
CA ALA A 95 18.28 -0.99 7.82
C ALA A 95 17.44 -2.18 7.31
N ILE A 96 17.26 -2.31 5.99
CA ILE A 96 16.55 -3.45 5.39
C ILE A 96 17.31 -4.76 5.60
N ILE A 97 18.64 -4.75 5.42
CA ILE A 97 19.47 -5.96 5.58
C ILE A 97 19.44 -6.48 7.03
N LEU A 98 19.44 -5.58 8.01
CA LEU A 98 19.36 -5.96 9.42
C LEU A 98 18.00 -6.50 9.85
N ALA A 99 16.95 -6.19 9.09
CA ALA A 99 15.57 -6.54 9.44
C ALA A 99 15.15 -7.93 8.93
N ILE A 100 15.86 -8.46 7.93
CA ILE A 100 15.62 -9.77 7.29
C ILE A 100 16.46 -10.83 8.00
#